data_AF-A0A6N7F6F6-F1
#
_entry.id   AF-A0A6N7F6F6-F1
#
_cell.length_a   1.000
_cell.length_b   1.000
_cell.length_c   1.000
_cell.angle_alpha   90.00
_cell.angle_beta   90.00
_cell.angle_gamma   90.00
#
_symmetry.space_group_name_H-M   'P 1'
#
loop_
_entity.id
_entity.type
_entity.pdbx_description
1 polymer ?
#
loop_
_entity_poly.entity_id
_entity_poly.type
_entity_poly.pdbx_seq_one_letter_code
_entity_poly.pdbx_strand_id
1 'polypeptide(L)'
;MRSQEGRKAMRERKRIFVRNRGRRVKRRLTMLAAAIIGLGACAPATEHWTPAESPKSPRVDWVTFHHRVAFDPGAPGMTEDEAARLARFIRRLADSAAPSTRVTVQGTRDTDTRLAIRRETSVLARLRNAGLAPVLAPAADGPAAGGVTVTVGRYVASAPRCPDWSKPADGDSANVASSNFGCATATNLVRMVVDPGTLVHGRAPGPADGEALAGGIEAYRKGEAQEATPALTPLVIQSGVKGAGQ
;
A
#
# COMPACT_ATOMS: atom_id res chain seq x y z
N MET A 1 -94.27 -36.21 -78.26
CA MET A 1 -93.14 -35.29 -77.98
C MET A 1 -92.89 -35.26 -76.47
N ARG A 2 -91.65 -35.63 -76.07
CA ARG A 2 -90.83 -35.31 -74.87
C ARG A 2 -91.48 -35.16 -73.47
N SER A 3 -90.84 -35.46 -72.33
CA SER A 3 -89.61 -36.16 -71.92
C SER A 3 -89.34 -35.70 -70.48
N GLN A 4 -89.12 -36.64 -69.54
CA GLN A 4 -88.25 -36.55 -68.34
C GLN A 4 -88.56 -35.40 -67.31
N GLU A 5 -88.21 -35.39 -66.03
CA GLU A 5 -87.12 -36.03 -65.28
C GLU A 5 -87.37 -35.81 -63.77
N GLY A 6 -86.90 -36.74 -62.93
CA GLY A 6 -87.05 -36.72 -61.47
C GLY A 6 -86.19 -35.67 -60.75
N ARG A 7 -86.73 -35.09 -59.67
CA ARG A 7 -86.01 -34.15 -58.79
C ARG A 7 -85.52 -34.83 -57.51
N LYS A 8 -84.21 -35.05 -57.45
CA LYS A 8 -83.45 -35.42 -56.24
C LYS A 8 -83.45 -34.25 -55.25
N ALA A 9 -83.93 -34.46 -54.03
CA ALA A 9 -83.81 -33.51 -52.93
C ALA A 9 -82.38 -33.53 -52.37
N MET A 10 -81.62 -32.47 -52.63
CA MET A 10 -80.25 -32.28 -52.18
C MET A 10 -80.25 -31.77 -50.73
N ARG A 11 -79.85 -32.62 -49.78
CA ARG A 11 -79.60 -32.23 -48.37
C ARG A 11 -78.34 -31.37 -48.29
N GLU A 12 -78.52 -30.09 -47.98
CA GLU A 12 -77.44 -29.13 -47.77
C GLU A 12 -76.76 -29.37 -46.41
N ARG A 13 -75.54 -29.90 -46.42
CA ARG A 13 -74.71 -30.02 -45.20
C ARG A 13 -73.99 -28.69 -44.96
N LYS A 14 -74.47 -27.88 -44.01
CA LYS A 14 -73.71 -26.73 -43.47
C LYS A 14 -72.40 -27.22 -42.85
N ARG A 15 -71.26 -26.91 -43.47
CA ARG A 15 -69.93 -27.12 -42.86
C ARG A 15 -69.67 -25.98 -41.88
N ILE A 16 -69.69 -26.29 -40.58
CA ILE A 16 -69.29 -25.36 -39.52
C ILE A 16 -67.76 -25.25 -39.55
N PHE A 17 -67.26 -24.11 -39.99
CA PHE A 17 -65.82 -23.81 -39.97
C PHE A 17 -65.41 -23.38 -38.56
N VAL A 18 -64.95 -24.33 -37.74
CA VAL A 18 -64.43 -24.02 -36.39
C VAL A 18 -63.10 -23.30 -36.52
N ARG A 19 -63.14 -21.96 -36.39
CA ARG A 19 -61.97 -21.09 -36.46
C ARG A 19 -61.05 -21.37 -35.26
N ASN A 20 -59.97 -22.08 -35.51
CA ASN A 20 -58.96 -22.51 -34.53
C ASN A 20 -58.15 -21.32 -33.97
N ARG A 21 -58.78 -20.49 -33.11
CA ARG A 21 -58.15 -19.31 -32.48
C ARG A 21 -57.11 -19.71 -31.43
N GLY A 22 -57.31 -20.84 -30.73
CA GLY A 22 -56.44 -21.29 -29.63
C GLY A 22 -55.01 -21.60 -30.05
N ARG A 23 -54.79 -22.26 -31.20
CA ARG A 23 -53.43 -22.55 -31.70
C ARG A 23 -52.65 -21.29 -32.09
N ARG A 24 -53.32 -20.25 -32.60
CA ARG A 24 -52.67 -18.98 -32.97
C ARG A 24 -52.27 -18.16 -31.75
N VAL A 25 -53.08 -18.18 -30.69
CA VAL A 25 -52.74 -17.50 -29.42
C VAL A 25 -51.56 -18.17 -28.74
N LYS A 26 -51.54 -19.52 -28.65
CA LYS A 26 -50.41 -20.26 -28.05
C LYS A 26 -49.09 -20.00 -28.79
N ARG A 27 -49.09 -19.99 -30.13
CA ARG A 27 -47.90 -19.70 -30.95
C ARG A 27 -47.37 -18.27 -30.79
N ARG A 28 -48.26 -17.29 -30.62
CA ARG A 28 -47.86 -15.90 -30.37
C ARG A 28 -47.30 -15.73 -28.95
N LEU A 29 -47.89 -16.40 -27.97
CA LEU A 29 -47.41 -16.37 -26.59
C LEU A 29 -46.02 -17.00 -26.46
N THR A 30 -45.76 -18.13 -27.14
CA THR A 30 -44.43 -18.77 -27.14
C THR A 30 -43.36 -17.94 -27.83
N MET A 31 -43.71 -17.24 -28.93
CA MET A 31 -42.79 -16.31 -29.61
C MET A 31 -42.47 -15.09 -28.73
N LEU A 32 -43.46 -14.57 -28.00
CA LEU A 32 -43.26 -13.45 -27.09
C LEU A 32 -42.37 -13.84 -25.90
N ALA A 33 -42.58 -15.03 -25.33
CA ALA A 33 -41.76 -15.56 -24.24
C ALA A 33 -40.30 -15.78 -24.69
N ALA A 34 -40.09 -16.33 -25.89
CA ALA A 34 -38.74 -16.50 -26.45
C ALA A 34 -38.04 -15.15 -26.72
N ALA A 35 -38.78 -14.14 -27.19
CA ALA A 35 -38.25 -12.80 -27.40
C ALA A 35 -37.84 -12.12 -26.08
N ILE A 36 -38.62 -12.30 -25.01
CA ILE A 36 -38.30 -11.75 -23.68
C ILE A 36 -37.03 -12.40 -23.10
N ILE A 37 -36.87 -13.72 -23.24
CA ILE A 37 -35.68 -14.43 -22.78
C ILE A 37 -34.43 -14.03 -23.59
N GLY A 38 -34.58 -13.83 -24.91
CA GLY A 38 -33.49 -13.36 -25.77
C GLY A 38 -32.99 -11.95 -25.44
N LEU A 39 -33.84 -11.09 -24.88
CA LEU A 39 -33.47 -9.73 -24.46
C LEU A 39 -32.70 -9.69 -23.11
N GLY A 40 -32.84 -10.71 -22.27
CA GLY A 40 -32.14 -10.79 -20.98
C GLY A 40 -30.65 -11.17 -21.08
N ALA A 41 -30.21 -11.71 -22.22
CA ALA A 41 -28.84 -12.19 -22.42
C ALA A 41 -27.80 -11.07 -22.65
N CYS A 42 -28.24 -9.83 -22.87
CA CYS A 42 -27.36 -8.66 -22.98
C CYS A 42 -27.31 -7.81 -21.71
N ALA A 43 -27.86 -8.29 -20.59
CA ALA A 43 -27.63 -7.62 -19.31
C ALA A 43 -26.15 -7.83 -18.93
N PRO A 44 -25.34 -6.78 -18.78
CA PRO A 44 -23.97 -6.93 -18.32
C PRO A 44 -24.03 -7.65 -16.96
N ALA A 45 -23.18 -8.64 -16.77
CA ALA A 45 -22.98 -9.22 -15.45
C ALA A 45 -22.53 -8.07 -14.54
N THR A 46 -23.44 -7.58 -13.69
CA THR A 46 -23.09 -6.59 -12.68
C THR A 46 -22.30 -7.33 -11.61
N GLU A 47 -21.03 -7.57 -11.89
CA GLU A 47 -20.08 -7.85 -10.83
C GLU A 47 -20.07 -6.61 -9.94
N HIS A 48 -20.78 -6.71 -8.81
CA HIS A 48 -20.88 -5.65 -7.83
C HIS A 48 -19.55 -5.56 -7.10
N TRP A 49 -18.55 -4.98 -7.77
CA TRP A 49 -17.26 -4.74 -7.18
C TRP A 49 -17.41 -3.70 -6.07
N THR A 50 -16.88 -4.01 -4.89
CA THR A 50 -16.87 -3.08 -3.76
C THR A 50 -15.47 -2.55 -3.49
N PRO A 51 -15.31 -1.28 -3.06
CA PRO A 51 -14.01 -0.74 -2.63
C PRO A 51 -13.34 -1.56 -1.51
N ALA A 52 -14.12 -2.33 -0.75
CA ALA A 52 -13.64 -3.24 0.27
C ALA A 52 -12.90 -4.47 -0.29
N GLU A 53 -13.09 -4.82 -1.56
CA GLU A 53 -12.43 -5.96 -2.20
C GLU A 53 -10.98 -5.68 -2.58
N SER A 54 -10.58 -4.41 -2.71
CA SER A 54 -9.18 -4.05 -2.98
C SER A 54 -8.72 -2.80 -2.22
N PRO A 55 -8.62 -2.86 -0.88
CA PRO A 55 -8.14 -1.74 -0.08
C PRO A 55 -6.67 -1.45 -0.39
N LYS A 56 -6.36 -0.22 -0.80
CA LYS A 56 -4.99 0.24 -1.09
C LYS A 56 -4.35 0.89 0.13
N SER A 57 -4.37 0.20 1.26
CA SER A 57 -3.76 0.71 2.49
C SER A 57 -2.28 0.35 2.55
N PRO A 58 -1.38 1.33 2.73
CA PRO A 58 0.01 1.06 3.11
C PRO A 58 0.08 0.19 4.35
N ARG A 59 1.04 -0.73 4.39
CA ARG A 59 1.34 -1.50 5.61
C ARG A 59 2.58 -0.96 6.29
N VAL A 60 2.56 -0.92 7.60
CA VAL A 60 3.69 -0.45 8.41
C VAL A 60 4.04 -1.53 9.42
N ASP A 61 5.27 -2.02 9.33
CA ASP A 61 5.77 -3.12 10.14
C ASP A 61 6.94 -2.65 10.99
N TRP A 62 7.04 -3.16 12.22
CA TRP A 62 8.21 -2.95 13.07
C TRP A 62 9.25 -4.03 12.78
N VAL A 63 10.44 -3.62 12.33
CA VAL A 63 11.56 -4.52 12.06
C VAL A 63 12.70 -4.26 13.02
N THR A 64 13.39 -5.34 13.41
CA THR A 64 14.47 -5.29 14.38
C THR A 64 15.72 -5.93 13.80
N PHE A 65 16.86 -5.25 13.93
CA PHE A 65 18.16 -5.73 13.49
C PHE A 65 19.10 -5.85 14.69
N HIS A 66 19.81 -6.97 14.77
CA HIS A 66 20.73 -7.23 15.86
C HIS A 66 22.18 -7.24 15.36
N HIS A 67 23.07 -6.65 16.14
CA HIS A 67 24.49 -6.68 15.93
C HIS A 67 25.20 -7.01 17.23
N ARG A 68 25.89 -8.14 17.26
CA ARG A 68 26.67 -8.56 18.42
C ARG A 68 28.09 -8.00 18.31
N VAL A 69 28.48 -7.24 19.33
CA VAL A 69 29.83 -6.73 19.53
C VAL A 69 30.58 -7.76 20.37
N ALA A 70 31.63 -8.36 19.79
CA ALA A 70 32.51 -9.26 20.50
C ALA A 70 33.62 -8.50 21.24
N PHE A 71 34.08 -9.08 22.34
CA PHE A 71 35.19 -8.58 23.14
C PHE A 71 36.18 -9.70 23.39
N ASP A 72 37.46 -9.36 23.43
CA ASP A 72 38.47 -10.31 23.85
C ASP A 72 38.27 -10.68 25.34
N PRO A 73 38.71 -11.88 25.75
CA PRO A 73 38.62 -12.31 27.15
C PRO A 73 39.27 -11.29 28.10
N GLY A 74 38.55 -10.85 29.13
CA GLY A 74 39.02 -9.85 30.11
C GLY A 74 39.14 -8.41 29.58
N ALA A 75 39.02 -8.19 28.27
CA ALA A 75 39.13 -6.85 27.68
C ALA A 75 37.85 -6.03 27.90
N PRO A 76 37.96 -4.79 28.43
CA PRO A 76 36.79 -3.91 28.61
C PRO A 76 36.39 -3.18 27.33
N GLY A 77 37.29 -3.08 26.35
CA GLY A 77 37.07 -2.38 25.08
C GLY A 77 36.96 -3.35 23.91
N MET A 78 36.25 -2.91 22.87
CA MET A 78 36.19 -3.61 21.59
C MET A 78 37.48 -3.41 20.80
N THR A 79 37.83 -4.36 19.95
CA THR A 79 38.94 -4.22 19.00
C THR A 79 38.58 -3.22 17.90
N GLU A 80 39.59 -2.68 17.19
CA GLU A 80 39.34 -1.72 16.11
C GLU A 80 38.52 -2.33 14.96
N ASP A 81 38.72 -3.62 14.68
CA ASP A 81 37.93 -4.35 13.68
C ASP A 81 36.46 -4.46 14.07
N GLU A 82 36.18 -4.72 15.35
CA GLU A 82 34.81 -4.74 15.86
C GLU A 82 34.19 -3.35 15.85
N ALA A 83 34.96 -2.33 16.21
CA ALA A 83 34.55 -0.94 16.13
C ALA A 83 34.17 -0.54 14.69
N ALA A 84 34.96 -0.98 13.70
CA ALA A 84 34.67 -0.76 12.28
C ALA A 84 33.44 -1.55 11.80
N ARG A 85 33.21 -2.76 12.31
CA ARG A 85 31.98 -3.54 12.04
C ARG A 85 30.74 -2.85 12.57
N LEU A 86 30.78 -2.42 13.83
CA LEU A 86 29.71 -1.67 14.48
C LEU A 86 29.43 -0.36 13.73
N ALA A 87 30.46 0.38 13.34
CA ALA A 87 30.30 1.60 12.55
C ALA A 87 29.62 1.33 11.19
N ARG A 88 29.97 0.24 10.48
CA ARG A 88 29.26 -0.14 9.24
C ARG A 88 27.81 -0.53 9.48
N PHE A 89 27.50 -1.18 10.60
CA PHE A 89 26.13 -1.51 10.98
C PHE A 89 25.29 -0.24 11.24
N ILE A 90 25.84 0.69 12.02
CA ILE A 90 25.23 2.00 12.32
C ILE A 90 24.99 2.78 11.02
N ARG A 91 26.03 2.96 10.18
CA ARG A 91 25.88 3.77 8.96
C ARG A 91 24.79 3.27 8.01
N ARG A 92 24.56 1.95 7.96
CA ARG A 92 23.54 1.37 7.08
C ARG A 92 22.12 1.47 7.63
N LEU A 93 21.95 1.53 8.95
CA LEU A 93 20.64 1.39 9.58
C LEU A 93 20.19 2.63 10.34
N ALA A 94 21.15 3.46 10.77
CA ALA A 94 20.95 4.53 11.74
C ALA A 94 21.30 5.94 11.21
N ASP A 95 22.22 6.08 10.23
CA ASP A 95 22.59 7.43 9.73
C ASP A 95 21.44 8.13 8.97
N SER A 96 20.53 7.36 8.40
CA SER A 96 19.30 7.85 7.77
C SER A 96 18.05 7.44 8.57
N ALA A 97 18.21 7.17 9.87
CA ALA A 97 17.11 6.67 10.69
C ALA A 97 16.07 7.76 10.92
N ALA A 98 14.82 7.38 10.68
CA ALA A 98 13.67 8.17 11.07
C ALA A 98 13.67 8.42 12.59
N PRO A 99 13.09 9.54 13.08
CA PRO A 99 12.98 9.85 14.51
C PRO A 99 12.36 8.74 15.37
N SER A 100 11.45 7.93 14.81
CA SER A 100 10.87 6.77 15.49
C SER A 100 11.83 5.57 15.68
N THR A 101 13.04 5.61 15.11
CA THR A 101 14.03 4.55 15.25
C THR A 101 14.50 4.46 16.69
N ARG A 102 14.55 3.24 17.22
CA ARG A 102 15.01 2.94 18.57
C ARG A 102 16.28 2.12 18.50
N VAL A 103 17.31 2.58 19.20
CA VAL A 103 18.54 1.82 19.40
C VAL A 103 18.58 1.35 20.84
N THR A 104 18.66 0.05 21.05
CA THR A 104 18.82 -0.55 22.36
C THR A 104 20.15 -1.26 22.47
N VAL A 105 20.75 -1.22 23.67
CA VAL A 105 22.00 -1.90 23.99
C VAL A 105 21.70 -2.88 25.11
N GLN A 106 22.11 -4.12 24.92
CA GLN A 106 21.87 -5.21 25.85
C GLN A 106 23.15 -6.00 26.03
N GLY A 107 23.74 -5.95 27.23
CA GLY A 107 24.84 -6.85 27.57
C GLY A 107 24.37 -8.24 27.94
N THR A 108 25.35 -9.11 28.11
CA THR A 108 25.17 -10.45 28.70
C THR A 108 25.54 -10.40 30.18
N ARG A 109 24.86 -11.18 31.02
CA ARG A 109 25.33 -11.38 32.40
C ARG A 109 26.66 -12.11 32.38
N ASP A 110 27.71 -11.37 32.71
CA ASP A 110 29.06 -11.90 32.93
C ASP A 110 29.22 -12.21 34.42
N THR A 111 30.09 -13.16 34.74
CA THR A 111 30.52 -13.43 36.12
C THR A 111 31.21 -12.21 36.74
N ASP A 112 31.90 -11.41 35.93
CA ASP A 112 32.45 -10.11 36.33
C ASP A 112 31.50 -8.97 35.90
N THR A 113 30.63 -8.56 36.82
CA THR A 113 29.69 -7.44 36.61
C THR A 113 30.41 -6.13 36.26
N ARG A 114 31.61 -5.88 36.79
CA ARG A 114 32.36 -4.65 36.49
C ARG A 114 32.85 -4.66 35.05
N LEU A 115 33.33 -5.82 34.58
CA LEU A 115 33.72 -5.98 33.18
C LEU A 115 32.53 -5.81 32.24
N ALA A 116 31.37 -6.40 32.56
CA ALA A 116 30.15 -6.26 31.77
C ALA A 116 29.73 -4.78 31.63
N ILE A 117 29.69 -4.03 32.73
CA ILE A 117 29.34 -2.60 32.73
C ILE A 117 30.32 -1.80 31.88
N ARG A 118 31.64 -2.07 31.96
CA ARG A 118 32.65 -1.36 31.14
C ARG A 118 32.44 -1.62 29.65
N ARG A 119 32.14 -2.87 29.27
CA ARG A 119 31.87 -3.24 27.88
C ARG A 119 30.63 -2.53 27.34
N GLU A 120 29.52 -2.54 28.09
CA GLU A 120 28.29 -1.81 27.74
C GLU A 120 28.55 -0.31 27.61
N THR A 121 29.26 0.28 28.57
CA THR A 121 29.60 1.71 28.57
C THR A 121 30.45 2.08 27.35
N SER A 122 31.39 1.22 26.95
CA SER A 122 32.22 1.43 25.74
C SER A 122 31.37 1.48 24.46
N VAL A 123 30.37 0.61 24.34
CA VAL A 123 29.44 0.57 23.21
C VAL A 123 28.52 1.79 23.23
N LEU A 124 27.97 2.14 24.40
CA LEU A 124 27.13 3.33 24.56
C LEU A 124 27.87 4.61 24.19
N ALA A 125 29.12 4.78 24.65
CA ALA A 125 29.94 5.93 24.31
C ALA A 125 30.17 6.02 22.80
N ARG A 126 30.47 4.90 22.14
CA ARG A 126 30.66 4.86 20.68
C ARG A 126 29.38 5.22 19.92
N LEU A 127 28.22 4.70 20.35
CA LEU A 127 26.93 5.02 19.74
C LEU A 127 26.56 6.49 19.92
N ARG A 128 26.81 7.07 21.11
CA ARG A 128 26.58 8.50 21.37
C ARG A 128 27.49 9.40 20.56
N ASN A 129 28.76 9.03 20.40
CA ASN A 129 29.70 9.76 19.54
C ASN A 129 29.29 9.70 18.06
N ALA A 130 28.50 8.69 17.65
CA ALA A 130 27.87 8.62 16.33
C ALA A 130 26.55 9.41 16.23
N GLY A 131 26.18 10.19 17.25
CA GLY A 131 24.95 10.99 17.28
C GLY A 131 23.68 10.23 17.65
N LEU A 132 23.80 8.98 18.11
CA LEU A 132 22.65 8.16 18.50
C LEU A 132 22.31 8.32 19.99
N ALA A 133 21.03 8.13 20.33
CA ALA A 133 20.53 8.09 21.70
C ALA A 133 20.12 6.65 22.09
N PRO A 134 21.08 5.75 22.39
CA PRO A 134 20.76 4.37 22.76
C PRO A 134 20.16 4.27 24.16
N VAL A 135 19.24 3.32 24.33
CA VAL A 135 18.65 2.94 25.61
C VAL A 135 19.20 1.60 26.07
N LEU A 136 19.50 1.47 27.37
CA LEU A 136 19.89 0.19 27.95
C LEU A 136 18.66 -0.70 28.12
N ALA A 137 18.75 -1.93 27.62
CA ALA A 137 17.77 -2.99 27.86
C ALA A 137 18.29 -3.94 28.95
N PRO A 138 17.40 -4.64 29.69
CA PRO A 138 17.81 -5.62 30.68
C PRO A 138 18.75 -6.68 30.10
N ALA A 139 19.80 -7.03 30.84
CA ALA A 139 20.77 -8.03 30.39
C ALA A 139 20.11 -9.37 30.09
N ALA A 140 20.45 -9.95 28.93
CA ALA A 140 19.92 -11.25 28.50
C ALA A 140 20.50 -12.41 29.33
N ASP A 141 19.69 -13.46 29.46
CA ASP A 141 20.15 -14.78 29.84
C ASP A 141 20.92 -15.37 28.65
N GLY A 142 22.20 -15.69 28.83
CA GLY A 142 23.02 -16.24 27.77
C GLY A 142 24.42 -16.60 28.24
N PRO A 143 25.13 -17.49 27.52
CA PRO A 143 26.46 -17.93 27.93
C PRO A 143 27.38 -16.73 28.13
N ALA A 144 28.16 -16.76 29.21
CA ALA A 144 29.01 -15.70 29.76
C ALA A 144 30.14 -15.21 28.83
N ALA A 145 30.11 -15.53 27.53
CA ALA A 145 31.09 -15.15 26.53
C ALA A 145 31.09 -13.63 26.19
N GLY A 146 30.68 -12.78 27.13
CA GLY A 146 31.14 -11.40 27.22
C GLY A 146 30.84 -10.53 26.00
N GLY A 147 29.61 -10.54 25.50
CA GLY A 147 29.21 -9.77 24.33
C GLY A 147 28.18 -8.70 24.65
N VAL A 148 28.18 -7.62 23.88
CA VAL A 148 27.13 -6.60 23.93
C VAL A 148 26.35 -6.64 22.63
N THR A 149 25.03 -6.76 22.72
CA THR A 149 24.15 -6.75 21.56
C THR A 149 23.56 -5.37 21.37
N VAL A 150 23.83 -4.78 20.22
CA VAL A 150 23.17 -3.55 19.76
C VAL A 150 22.00 -3.95 18.89
N THR A 151 20.82 -3.45 19.23
CA THR A 151 19.58 -3.73 18.54
C THR A 151 19.01 -2.43 17.97
N VAL A 152 18.71 -2.41 16.69
CA VAL A 152 18.10 -1.27 16.00
C VAL A 152 16.70 -1.68 15.56
N GLY A 153 15.69 -1.09 16.17
CA GLY A 153 14.29 -1.25 15.80
C GLY A 153 13.77 -0.03 15.05
N ARG A 154 13.09 -0.24 13.92
CA ARG A 154 12.48 0.84 13.15
C ARG A 154 11.19 0.39 12.46
N TYR A 155 10.33 1.36 12.12
CA TYR A 155 9.19 1.10 11.26
C TYR A 155 9.61 1.09 9.78
N VAL A 156 9.00 0.19 9.00
CA VAL A 156 9.13 0.14 7.55
C VAL A 156 7.74 0.18 6.93
N ALA A 157 7.51 1.15 6.05
CA ALA A 157 6.30 1.22 5.25
C ALA A 157 6.49 0.42 3.96
N SER A 158 5.51 -0.43 3.63
CA SER A 158 5.46 -1.17 2.37
C SER A 158 4.25 -0.74 1.55
N ALA A 159 4.46 -0.60 0.24
CA ALA A 159 3.40 -0.27 -0.69
C ALA A 159 2.38 -1.42 -0.78
N PRO A 160 1.08 -1.11 -0.99
CA PRO A 160 0.09 -2.13 -1.26
C PRO A 160 0.40 -2.86 -2.57
N ARG A 161 -0.27 -4.00 -2.80
CA ARG A 161 -0.09 -4.77 -4.03
C ARG A 161 -0.68 -4.00 -5.21
N CYS A 162 0.20 -3.30 -5.91
CA CYS A 162 -0.11 -2.42 -7.04
C CYS A 162 0.94 -2.63 -8.17
N PRO A 163 0.59 -2.38 -9.45
CA PRO A 163 -0.75 -2.02 -9.92
C PRO A 163 -1.75 -3.18 -9.78
N ASP A 164 -3.05 -2.86 -9.77
CA ASP A 164 -4.12 -3.85 -9.66
C ASP A 164 -5.23 -3.62 -10.68
N TRP A 165 -5.34 -4.54 -11.64
CA TRP A 165 -6.32 -4.50 -12.72
C TRP A 165 -7.27 -5.71 -12.67
N SER A 166 -7.51 -6.25 -11.47
CA SER A 166 -8.41 -7.39 -11.29
C SER A 166 -9.85 -7.09 -11.71
N LYS A 167 -10.29 -5.83 -11.59
CA LYS A 167 -11.59 -5.38 -12.09
C LYS A 167 -11.41 -4.89 -13.55
N PRO A 168 -12.17 -5.45 -14.51
CA PRO A 168 -12.22 -4.93 -15.87
C PRO A 168 -12.57 -3.43 -15.89
N ALA A 169 -11.94 -2.69 -16.81
CA ALA A 169 -12.16 -1.25 -16.93
C ALA A 169 -13.45 -0.91 -17.70
N ASP A 170 -13.96 -1.85 -18.49
CA ASP A 170 -15.15 -1.76 -19.32
C ASP A 170 -16.33 -2.54 -18.74
N GLY A 171 -17.54 -2.21 -19.20
CA GLY A 171 -18.75 -2.98 -18.86
C GLY A 171 -19.34 -2.73 -17.46
N ASP A 172 -18.74 -1.85 -16.65
CA ASP A 172 -19.26 -1.51 -15.33
C ASP A 172 -20.39 -0.46 -15.40
N SER A 173 -21.63 -0.92 -15.41
CA SER A 173 -22.82 -0.05 -15.34
C SER A 173 -23.07 0.53 -13.95
N ALA A 174 -22.43 0.01 -12.90
CA ALA A 174 -22.60 0.47 -11.52
C ALA A 174 -21.74 1.71 -11.20
N ASN A 175 -20.82 2.10 -12.10
CA ASN A 175 -19.90 3.23 -11.95
C ASN A 175 -19.10 3.19 -10.63
N VAL A 176 -18.69 1.99 -10.20
CA VAL A 176 -17.92 1.83 -8.97
C VAL A 176 -16.43 2.07 -9.25
N ALA A 177 -15.65 2.37 -8.21
CA ALA A 177 -14.22 2.65 -8.38
C ALA A 177 -13.48 1.48 -9.04
N SER A 178 -12.35 1.75 -9.70
CA SER A 178 -11.52 0.69 -10.30
C SER A 178 -10.74 -0.05 -9.21
N SER A 179 -10.32 -1.29 -9.50
CA SER A 179 -9.42 -2.03 -8.60
C SER A 179 -8.07 -1.33 -8.39
N ASN A 180 -7.68 -0.44 -9.31
CA ASN A 180 -6.45 0.33 -9.21
C ASN A 180 -6.63 1.67 -8.47
N PHE A 181 -7.86 2.01 -8.08
CA PHE A 181 -8.15 3.27 -7.41
C PHE A 181 -7.38 3.38 -6.09
N GLY A 182 -6.65 4.49 -5.91
CA GLY A 182 -5.81 4.73 -4.74
C GLY A 182 -4.39 4.14 -4.80
N CYS A 183 -4.05 3.30 -5.80
CA CYS A 183 -2.70 2.70 -5.90
C CYS A 183 -1.59 3.77 -6.00
N ALA A 184 -1.78 4.79 -6.86
CA ALA A 184 -0.82 5.87 -7.01
C ALA A 184 -0.64 6.65 -5.70
N THR A 185 -1.75 7.03 -5.05
CA THR A 185 -1.75 7.74 -3.77
C THR A 185 -1.03 6.97 -2.69
N ALA A 186 -1.37 5.69 -2.49
CA ALA A 186 -0.78 4.85 -1.45
C ALA A 186 0.71 4.57 -1.70
N THR A 187 1.09 4.33 -2.96
CA THR A 187 2.49 4.10 -3.34
C THR A 187 3.33 5.36 -3.15
N ASN A 188 2.80 6.53 -3.54
CA ASN A 188 3.48 7.80 -3.36
C ASN A 188 3.60 8.16 -1.88
N LEU A 189 2.56 7.92 -1.07
CA LEU A 189 2.61 8.14 0.37
C LEU A 189 3.76 7.38 1.02
N VAL A 190 3.90 6.08 0.73
CA VAL A 190 5.00 5.24 1.25
C VAL A 190 6.38 5.77 0.83
N ARG A 191 6.49 6.38 -0.35
CA ARG A 191 7.75 6.95 -0.87
C ARG A 191 8.07 8.34 -0.33
N MET A 192 7.06 9.10 0.07
CA MET A 192 7.21 10.46 0.58
C MET A 192 7.44 10.53 2.09
N VAL A 193 6.97 9.52 2.83
CA VAL A 193 7.06 9.50 4.29
C VAL A 193 8.50 9.24 4.73
N VAL A 194 9.10 10.24 5.38
CA VAL A 194 10.43 10.14 5.98
C VAL A 194 10.42 9.21 7.20
N ASP A 195 9.37 9.26 8.02
CA ASP A 195 9.22 8.45 9.23
C ASP A 195 7.96 7.58 9.19
N PRO A 196 8.08 6.28 8.82
CA PRO A 196 6.95 5.36 8.79
C PRO A 196 6.21 5.22 10.12
N GLY A 197 6.86 5.44 11.26
CA GLY A 197 6.21 5.36 12.58
C GLY A 197 5.12 6.41 12.78
N THR A 198 5.21 7.53 12.08
CA THR A 198 4.18 8.58 12.09
C THR A 198 2.85 8.15 11.47
N LEU A 199 2.86 7.15 10.59
CA LEU A 199 1.63 6.58 10.04
C LEU A 199 0.87 5.72 11.07
N VAL A 200 1.56 5.24 12.11
CA VAL A 200 0.98 4.40 13.17
C VAL A 200 0.46 5.26 14.31
N HIS A 201 1.30 6.16 14.84
CA HIS A 201 1.01 6.90 16.07
C HIS A 201 0.56 8.34 15.82
N GLY A 202 0.58 8.79 14.57
CA GLY A 202 0.44 10.21 14.24
C GLY A 202 1.61 11.05 14.76
N ARG A 203 1.58 12.34 14.47
CA ARG A 203 2.42 13.34 15.15
C ARG A 203 1.50 14.39 15.74
N ALA A 204 1.73 14.77 17.00
CA ALA A 204 1.04 15.92 17.57
C ALA A 204 1.36 17.15 16.70
N PRO A 205 0.35 17.87 16.18
CA PRO A 205 0.62 19.11 15.49
C PRO A 205 1.36 20.04 16.46
N GLY A 206 2.46 20.63 15.99
CA GLY A 206 3.19 21.63 16.78
C GLY A 206 2.30 22.84 17.09
N PRO A 207 2.75 23.76 17.94
CA PRO A 207 2.02 25.01 18.17
C PRO A 207 1.75 25.68 16.83
N ALA A 208 0.47 25.89 16.51
CA ALA A 208 0.07 26.64 15.34
C ALA A 208 0.18 28.13 15.67
N ASP A 209 1.04 28.84 14.95
CA ASP A 209 1.12 30.29 15.06
C ASP A 209 0.02 30.92 14.19
N GLY A 210 -1.07 31.34 14.85
CA GLY A 210 -2.20 31.96 14.18
C GLY A 210 -1.85 33.28 13.49
N GLU A 211 -0.87 34.03 14.01
CA GLU A 211 -0.41 35.28 13.42
C GLU A 211 0.39 34.99 12.15
N ALA A 212 1.28 33.99 12.17
CA ALA A 212 1.99 33.55 10.96
C ALA A 212 1.03 33.05 9.87
N LEU A 213 0.00 32.28 10.24
CA LEU A 213 -1.01 31.80 9.30
C LEU A 213 -1.84 32.95 8.71
N ALA A 214 -2.28 33.89 9.56
CA ALA A 214 -3.02 35.07 9.12
C ALA A 214 -2.15 35.98 8.22
N GLY A 215 -0.88 36.15 8.56
CA GLY A 215 0.11 36.90 7.78
C GLY A 215 0.30 36.32 6.38
N GLY A 216 0.34 34.99 6.24
CA GLY A 216 0.40 34.34 4.91
C GLY A 216 -0.85 34.60 4.06
N ILE A 217 -2.05 34.60 4.67
CA ILE A 217 -3.31 34.93 3.98
C ILE A 217 -3.32 36.40 3.55
N GLU A 218 -2.87 37.30 4.43
CA GLU A 218 -2.80 38.72 4.17
C GLU A 218 -1.80 39.05 3.05
N ALA A 219 -0.61 38.44 3.07
CA ALA A 219 0.38 38.56 2.01
C ALA A 219 -0.17 38.05 0.67
N TYR A 220 -0.89 36.91 0.67
CA TYR A 220 -1.57 36.41 -0.53
C TYR A 220 -2.61 37.40 -1.06
N ARG A 221 -3.43 38.00 -0.20
CA ARG A 221 -4.44 38.99 -0.59
C ARG A 221 -3.82 40.28 -1.14
N LYS A 222 -2.67 40.69 -0.62
CA LYS A 222 -1.90 41.86 -1.07
C LYS A 222 -1.08 41.60 -2.33
N GLY A 223 -1.00 40.35 -2.80
CA GLY A 223 -0.11 39.96 -3.90
C GLY A 223 1.37 39.95 -3.51
N GLU A 224 1.67 39.94 -2.21
CA GLU A 224 3.01 39.92 -1.62
C GLU A 224 3.44 38.50 -1.21
N ALA A 225 2.60 37.49 -1.48
CA ALA A 225 2.98 36.10 -1.27
C ALA A 225 4.22 35.81 -2.12
N GLN A 226 5.37 35.64 -1.45
CA GLN A 226 6.58 35.18 -2.10
C GLN A 226 6.27 33.85 -2.78
N GLU A 227 6.61 33.72 -4.07
CA GLU A 227 6.83 32.42 -4.67
C GLU A 227 7.81 31.70 -3.76
N ALA A 228 7.32 30.68 -3.05
CA ALA A 228 8.18 29.73 -2.40
C ALA A 228 8.98 29.10 -3.52
N THR A 229 10.14 29.67 -3.83
CA THR A 229 11.12 29.05 -4.69
C THR A 229 11.67 27.95 -3.80
N PRO A 230 11.27 26.67 -3.97
CA PRO A 230 12.02 25.63 -3.29
C PRO A 230 13.46 25.82 -3.75
N ALA A 231 14.40 25.91 -2.81
CA ALA A 231 15.82 25.80 -3.11
C ALA A 231 16.04 24.36 -3.60
N LEU A 232 15.59 24.05 -4.82
CA LEU A 232 15.95 22.86 -5.54
C LEU A 232 17.43 23.03 -5.83
N THR A 233 18.25 22.40 -5.02
CA THR A 233 19.66 22.20 -5.37
C THR A 233 19.64 21.53 -6.74
N PRO A 234 20.14 22.17 -7.81
CA PRO A 234 20.05 21.59 -9.13
C PRO A 234 20.80 20.27 -9.13
N LEU A 235 20.11 19.21 -9.49
CA LEU A 235 20.71 17.90 -9.70
C LEU A 235 21.60 18.03 -10.93
N VAL A 236 22.91 18.21 -10.73
CA VAL A 236 23.88 18.27 -11.82
C VAL A 236 23.96 16.87 -12.43
N ILE A 237 23.17 16.63 -13.47
CA ILE A 237 23.35 15.48 -14.35
C ILE A 237 24.55 15.81 -15.25
N GLN A 238 25.74 15.35 -14.89
CA GLN A 238 26.89 15.36 -15.79
C GLN A 238 26.66 14.32 -16.90
N SER A 239 25.98 14.69 -17.97
CA SER A 239 25.99 13.93 -19.22
C SER A 239 27.26 14.28 -20.01
N GLY A 240 28.38 13.67 -19.62
CA GLY A 240 29.61 13.71 -20.39
C GLY A 240 29.52 12.84 -21.66
N VAL A 241 28.94 13.37 -22.73
CA VAL A 241 29.14 12.80 -24.08
C VAL A 241 30.23 13.63 -24.77
N LYS A 242 31.45 13.10 -24.74
CA LYS A 242 32.61 13.66 -25.41
C LYS A 242 32.49 13.34 -26.91
N GLY A 243 31.96 14.28 -27.69
CA GLY A 243 31.96 14.19 -29.15
C GLY A 243 33.39 14.29 -29.67
N ALA A 244 33.90 13.19 -30.24
CA ALA A 244 35.13 13.18 -31.01
C ALA A 244 34.83 13.75 -32.41
N GLY A 245 35.38 14.93 -32.70
CA GLY A 245 35.43 15.46 -34.07
C GLY A 245 36.51 14.73 -34.88
N GLN A 246 36.17 14.37 -36.11
CA GLN A 246 37.10 14.24 -37.22
C GLN A 246 37.14 15.59 -37.95
#